data_AF-A0A7G2IUS6-F1
#
_entry.id   AF-A0A7G2IUS6-F1
#
_cell.length_a   1.000
_cell.length_b   1.000
_cell.length_c   1.000
_cell.angle_alpha   90.00
_cell.angle_beta   90.00
_cell.angle_gamma   90.00
#
_symmetry.space_group_name_H-M   'P 1'
#
loop_
_entity.id
_entity.type
_entity.pdbx_description
1 polymer ?
#
loop_
_entity_poly.entity_id
_entity_poly.type
_entity_poly.pdbx_seq_one_letter_code
_entity_poly.pdbx_strand_id
1 'polypeptide(L)'
;MAYDLTNTLVIGISSTALFNMQESDNLFKEFCSSNPEKAIEQYRDYMLLHENDELLPGTGFPLVEALLGLNKYKKEADKSPLVEVVVMSRNSPDTGLMILNNIRKKGVDITRSVFTGGETVVDYLEAFNVDLFLTTSIDDAQRVIDSNACAVAILKEPPKESIKYPQDQVRIAFDGDAVLFDESSEIVYKTKGINSFHAQENAKQNEPLAEGPYAMLLKKNSEITRPITCKS
;
A
#
# COMPACT_ATOMS: atom_id res chain seq x y z
N MET A 1 11.02 15.79 18.11
CA MET A 1 9.80 15.19 18.70
C MET A 1 9.38 14.06 17.77
N ALA A 2 9.13 12.86 18.30
CA ALA A 2 8.69 11.74 17.47
C ALA A 2 7.34 12.07 16.83
N TYR A 3 7.20 11.79 15.53
CA TYR A 3 5.96 11.93 14.79
C TYR A 3 4.98 10.88 15.33
N ASP A 4 3.90 11.30 16.00
CA ASP A 4 2.91 10.36 16.55
C ASP A 4 1.99 9.89 15.42
N LEU A 5 2.16 8.64 14.98
CA LEU A 5 1.39 8.03 13.90
C LEU A 5 0.35 7.02 14.41
N THR A 6 0.07 7.01 15.72
CA THR A 6 -0.78 5.99 16.35
C THR A 6 -2.17 5.91 15.70
N ASN A 7 -2.77 7.06 15.38
CA ASN A 7 -4.08 7.18 14.73
C ASN A 7 -3.98 7.54 13.24
N THR A 8 -2.78 7.47 12.66
CA THR A 8 -2.57 7.73 11.23
C THR A 8 -2.53 6.41 10.49
N LEU A 9 -3.29 6.32 9.40
CA LEU A 9 -3.17 5.21 8.46
C LEU A 9 -1.94 5.43 7.58
N VAL A 10 -0.91 4.60 7.76
CA VAL A 10 0.34 4.71 7.00
C VAL A 10 0.31 3.71 5.85
N ILE A 11 0.32 4.23 4.63
CA ILE A 11 0.30 3.45 3.40
C ILE A 11 1.70 3.45 2.78
N GLY A 12 2.32 2.28 2.68
CA GLY A 12 3.51 2.10 1.85
C GLY A 12 3.09 1.86 0.41
N ILE A 13 3.72 2.51 -0.57
CA ILE A 13 3.47 2.23 -1.99
C ILE A 13 4.79 2.06 -2.75
N SER A 14 4.87 1.00 -3.56
CA SER A 14 6.02 0.82 -4.47
C SER A 14 6.08 1.91 -5.54
N SER A 15 7.29 2.33 -5.94
CA SER A 15 7.46 3.34 -7.00
C SER A 15 6.80 2.96 -8.33
N THR A 16 6.86 1.67 -8.69
CA THR A 16 6.24 1.09 -9.89
C THR A 16 4.71 1.00 -9.83
N ALA A 17 4.13 1.02 -8.61
CA ALA A 17 2.69 1.16 -8.45
C ALA A 17 2.25 2.62 -8.49
N LEU A 18 3.06 3.54 -7.95
CA LEU A 18 2.75 4.96 -7.94
C LEU A 18 2.87 5.60 -9.32
N PHE A 19 3.92 5.28 -10.08
CA PHE A 19 4.16 5.80 -11.42
C PHE A 19 4.32 4.69 -12.44
N ASN A 20 3.98 4.98 -13.69
CA ASN A 20 4.29 4.09 -14.79
C ASN A 20 5.80 4.14 -15.09
N MET A 21 6.52 3.09 -14.67
CA MET A 21 7.96 2.95 -14.85
C MET A 21 8.32 1.85 -15.87
N GLN A 22 7.35 1.39 -16.67
CA GLN A 22 7.50 0.23 -17.55
C GLN A 22 8.65 0.39 -18.56
N GLU A 23 8.85 1.59 -19.09
CA GLU A 23 9.96 1.89 -19.99
C GLU A 23 11.32 1.70 -19.28
N SER A 24 11.51 2.34 -18.12
CA SER A 24 12.75 2.21 -17.36
C SER A 24 13.02 0.77 -16.90
N ASP A 25 11.97 0.02 -16.54
CA ASP A 25 12.09 -1.38 -16.11
C ASP A 25 12.50 -2.30 -17.28
N ASN A 26 11.97 -2.06 -18.47
CA ASN A 26 12.34 -2.82 -19.67
C ASN A 26 13.79 -2.53 -20.08
N LEU A 27 14.18 -1.25 -20.04
CA LEU A 27 15.54 -0.82 -20.33
C LEU A 27 16.55 -1.43 -19.34
N PHE A 28 16.21 -1.49 -18.05
CA PHE A 28 17.04 -2.19 -17.06
C PHE A 28 17.22 -3.69 -17.39
N LYS A 29 16.13 -4.38 -17.78
CA LYS A 29 16.21 -5.79 -18.19
C LYS A 29 17.06 -6.00 -19.43
N GLU A 30 17.00 -5.08 -20.39
CA GLU A 30 17.84 -5.08 -21.59
C GLU A 30 19.31 -4.88 -21.24
N PHE A 31 19.64 -3.94 -20.37
CA PHE A 31 21.01 -3.73 -19.88
C PHE A 31 21.53 -4.96 -19.13
N CYS A 32 20.72 -5.55 -18.25
CA CYS A 32 21.06 -6.81 -17.58
C CYS A 32 21.31 -7.96 -18.55
N SER A 33 20.61 -8.00 -19.69
CA SER A 33 20.77 -9.06 -20.69
C SER A 33 21.97 -8.83 -21.62
N SER A 34 22.28 -7.57 -21.93
CA SER A 34 23.33 -7.19 -22.89
C SER A 34 24.70 -7.00 -22.23
N ASN A 35 24.76 -6.40 -21.05
CA ASN A 35 26.00 -6.17 -20.31
C ASN A 35 25.76 -6.15 -18.77
N PRO A 36 25.65 -7.32 -18.13
CA PRO A 36 25.36 -7.43 -16.70
C PRO A 36 26.31 -6.62 -15.80
N GLU A 37 27.60 -6.57 -16.15
CA GLU A 37 28.63 -5.86 -15.35
C GLU A 37 28.43 -4.34 -15.34
N LYS A 38 27.84 -3.77 -16.41
CA LYS A 38 27.59 -2.33 -16.54
C LYS A 38 26.12 -1.94 -16.40
N ALA A 39 25.22 -2.90 -16.23
CA ALA A 39 23.78 -2.65 -16.27
C ALA A 39 23.32 -1.62 -15.23
N ILE A 40 23.89 -1.69 -14.01
CA ILE A 40 23.59 -0.76 -12.92
C ILE A 40 24.07 0.65 -13.25
N GLU A 41 25.29 0.79 -13.78
CA GLU A 41 25.87 2.08 -14.17
C GLU A 41 25.06 2.72 -15.31
N GLN A 42 24.77 1.95 -16.36
CA GLN A 42 23.99 2.40 -17.51
C GLN A 42 22.57 2.82 -17.12
N TYR A 43 21.92 2.03 -16.25
CA TYR A 43 20.59 2.38 -15.75
C TYR A 43 20.62 3.65 -14.90
N ARG A 44 21.63 3.79 -14.03
CA ARG A 44 21.78 5.00 -13.21
C ARG A 44 21.97 6.24 -14.08
N ASP A 45 22.84 6.17 -15.08
CA ASP A 45 23.10 7.29 -15.99
C ASP A 45 21.87 7.66 -16.81
N TYR A 46 21.09 6.67 -17.26
CA TYR A 46 19.80 6.89 -17.91
C TYR A 46 18.83 7.61 -16.97
N MET A 47 18.63 7.12 -15.74
CA MET A 47 17.71 7.71 -14.77
C MET A 47 18.10 9.14 -14.36
N LEU A 48 19.41 9.43 -14.26
CA LEU A 48 19.92 10.78 -14.00
C LEU A 48 19.64 11.73 -15.18
N LEU A 49 19.85 11.28 -16.41
CA LEU A 49 19.60 12.10 -17.60
C LEU A 49 18.11 12.46 -17.75
N HIS A 50 17.21 11.55 -17.34
CA HIS A 50 15.76 11.69 -17.45
C HIS A 50 15.12 12.08 -16.10
N GLU A 51 15.89 12.59 -15.12
CA GLU A 51 15.39 12.91 -13.76
C GLU A 51 14.23 13.92 -13.77
N ASN A 52 14.15 14.74 -14.82
CA ASN A 52 13.18 15.81 -15.00
C ASN A 52 12.10 15.46 -16.01
N ASP A 53 12.06 14.22 -16.49
CA ASP A 53 11.01 13.78 -17.40
C ASP A 53 9.70 13.56 -16.66
N GLU A 54 8.60 13.59 -17.41
CA GLU A 54 7.28 13.37 -16.84
C GLU A 54 6.95 11.88 -16.78
N LEU A 55 6.65 11.40 -15.58
CA LEU A 55 6.11 10.07 -15.37
C LEU A 55 4.58 10.12 -15.40
N LEU A 56 4.00 9.21 -16.18
CA LEU A 56 2.56 9.00 -16.18
C LEU A 56 2.12 8.37 -14.84
N PRO A 57 0.94 8.72 -14.32
CA PRO A 57 0.36 8.07 -13.14
C PRO A 57 0.31 6.55 -13.31
N GLY A 58 0.78 5.82 -12.29
CA GLY A 58 0.68 4.37 -12.21
C GLY A 58 -0.69 3.91 -11.72
N THR A 59 -0.88 2.59 -11.66
CA THR A 59 -2.15 1.97 -11.23
C THR A 59 -2.60 2.41 -9.83
N GLY A 60 -1.65 2.62 -8.91
CA GLY A 60 -1.94 3.01 -7.53
C GLY A 60 -2.13 4.51 -7.32
N PHE A 61 -1.78 5.33 -8.31
CA PHE A 61 -1.82 6.78 -8.17
C PHE A 61 -3.20 7.33 -7.79
N PRO A 62 -4.31 6.95 -8.47
CA PRO A 62 -5.63 7.49 -8.13
C PRO A 62 -6.09 7.09 -6.73
N LEU A 63 -5.71 5.89 -6.26
CA LEU A 63 -6.02 5.43 -4.92
C LEU A 63 -5.25 6.24 -3.87
N VAL A 64 -3.96 6.46 -4.08
CA VAL A 64 -3.12 7.29 -3.20
C VAL A 64 -3.64 8.72 -3.13
N GLU A 65 -3.99 9.32 -4.28
CA GLU A 65 -4.56 10.66 -4.35
C GLU A 65 -5.87 10.74 -3.55
N ALA A 66 -6.75 9.76 -3.72
CA ALA A 66 -8.03 9.74 -3.00
C ALA A 66 -7.84 9.53 -1.48
N LEU A 67 -6.91 8.67 -1.07
CA LEU A 67 -6.59 8.43 0.35
C LEU A 67 -5.96 9.65 1.02
N LEU A 68 -4.98 10.30 0.39
CA LEU A 68 -4.42 11.56 0.88
C LEU A 68 -5.47 12.68 0.89
N GLY A 69 -6.40 12.65 -0.06
CA GLY A 69 -7.56 13.54 -0.08
C GLY A 69 -8.45 13.43 1.16
N LEU A 70 -8.40 12.34 1.95
CA LEU A 70 -9.12 12.23 3.21
C LEU A 70 -8.57 13.18 4.29
N ASN A 71 -7.30 13.60 4.19
CA ASN A 71 -6.68 14.51 5.15
C ASN A 71 -7.38 15.88 5.22
N LYS A 72 -8.17 16.26 4.21
CA LYS A 72 -9.01 17.48 4.25
C LYS A 72 -10.12 17.42 5.32
N TYR A 73 -10.45 16.24 5.82
CA TYR A 73 -11.46 16.03 6.87
C TYR A 73 -10.85 15.91 8.28
N LYS A 74 -9.53 16.05 8.40
CA LYS A 74 -8.82 16.09 9.68
C LYS A 74 -9.36 17.23 10.55
N LYS A 75 -9.56 16.98 11.85
CA LYS A 75 -9.97 18.03 12.80
C LYS A 75 -8.76 18.89 13.14
N GLU A 76 -8.96 20.18 13.35
CA GLU A 76 -7.87 21.11 13.72
C GLU A 76 -7.15 20.73 15.02
N ALA A 77 -7.83 20.02 15.92
CA ALA A 77 -7.26 19.53 17.17
C ALA A 77 -6.25 18.36 16.98
N ASP A 78 -6.33 17.66 15.86
CA ASP A 78 -5.47 16.52 15.58
C ASP A 78 -4.10 17.04 15.09
N LYS A 79 -3.01 16.54 15.65
CA LYS A 79 -1.66 16.95 15.22
C LYS A 79 -1.20 16.19 13.97
N SER A 80 -1.62 14.94 13.84
CA SER A 80 -1.16 14.03 12.78
C SER A 80 -2.17 13.94 11.62
N PRO A 81 -1.73 13.62 10.40
CA PRO A 81 -2.65 13.39 9.28
C PRO A 81 -3.49 12.12 9.52
N LEU A 82 -4.63 12.03 8.84
CA LEU A 82 -5.46 10.81 8.87
C LEU A 82 -4.79 9.70 8.06
N VAL A 83 -4.19 10.07 6.93
CA VAL A 83 -3.45 9.19 6.03
C VAL A 83 -2.06 9.77 5.78
N GLU A 84 -1.04 8.94 5.92
CA GLU A 84 0.33 9.23 5.50
C GLU A 84 0.72 8.23 4.41
N VAL A 85 1.41 8.69 3.37
CA VAL A 85 1.90 7.81 2.29
C VAL A 85 3.41 7.83 2.28
N VAL A 86 4.01 6.64 2.23
CA VAL A 86 5.44 6.42 2.12
C VAL A 86 5.75 5.75 0.79
N VAL A 87 6.55 6.39 -0.05
CA VAL A 87 7.03 5.76 -1.28
C VAL A 87 8.21 4.85 -0.96
N MET A 88 8.15 3.61 -1.41
CA MET A 88 9.20 2.63 -1.18
C MET A 88 9.71 2.11 -2.52
N SER A 89 11.02 2.07 -2.69
CA SER A 89 11.62 1.61 -3.93
C SER A 89 12.89 0.83 -3.65
N ARG A 90 13.09 -0.24 -4.43
CA ARG A 90 14.36 -0.96 -4.50
C ARG A 90 15.42 -0.19 -5.30
N ASN A 91 15.05 0.91 -5.93
CA ASN A 91 16.00 1.76 -6.63
C ASN A 91 16.96 2.46 -5.65
N SER A 92 18.13 2.89 -6.15
CA SER A 92 19.05 3.69 -5.36
C SER A 92 18.51 5.11 -5.18
N PRO A 93 18.91 5.82 -4.11
CA PRO A 93 18.53 7.22 -3.91
C PRO A 93 18.82 8.11 -5.12
N ASP A 94 19.95 7.88 -5.81
CA ASP A 94 20.35 8.63 -7.01
C ASP A 94 19.33 8.48 -8.14
N THR A 95 18.85 7.25 -8.38
CA THR A 95 17.80 6.96 -9.37
C THR A 95 16.39 7.32 -8.89
N GLY A 96 16.23 7.56 -7.59
CA GLY A 96 14.97 7.95 -6.96
C GLY A 96 14.55 9.40 -7.24
N LEU A 97 15.46 10.25 -7.70
CA LEU A 97 15.20 11.67 -7.98
C LEU A 97 14.07 11.88 -8.99
N MET A 98 14.01 11.05 -10.04
CA MET A 98 12.93 11.11 -11.04
C MET A 98 11.55 10.93 -10.40
N ILE A 99 11.43 9.98 -9.47
CA ILE A 99 10.18 9.71 -8.73
C ILE A 99 9.84 10.91 -7.84
N LEU A 100 10.81 11.42 -7.06
CA LEU A 100 10.60 12.56 -6.17
C LEU A 100 10.21 13.84 -6.93
N ASN A 101 10.85 14.10 -8.06
CA ASN A 101 10.51 15.24 -8.92
C ASN A 101 9.09 15.12 -9.46
N ASN A 102 8.66 13.93 -9.87
CA ASN A 102 7.31 13.70 -10.35
C ASN A 102 6.26 13.81 -9.24
N ILE A 103 6.54 13.36 -8.01
CA ILE A 103 5.66 13.59 -6.85
C ILE A 103 5.43 15.09 -6.66
N ARG A 104 6.50 15.89 -6.67
CA ARG A 104 6.43 17.36 -6.52
C ARG A 104 5.64 18.00 -7.66
N LYS A 105 5.90 17.61 -8.91
CA LYS A 105 5.20 18.13 -10.09
C LYS A 105 3.70 17.84 -10.08
N LYS A 106 3.31 16.64 -9.62
CA LYS A 106 1.90 16.26 -9.51
C LYS A 106 1.20 16.86 -8.29
N GLY A 107 1.95 17.48 -7.37
CA GLY A 107 1.38 18.15 -6.19
C GLY A 107 0.77 17.22 -5.16
N VAL A 108 1.19 15.95 -5.14
CA VAL A 108 0.69 14.96 -4.17
C VAL A 108 1.50 15.09 -2.87
N ASP A 109 0.82 15.16 -1.74
CA ASP A 109 1.42 15.39 -0.41
C ASP A 109 2.06 14.11 0.15
N ILE A 110 3.10 13.61 -0.53
CA ILE A 110 3.92 12.49 -0.10
C ILE A 110 5.23 13.06 0.45
N THR A 111 5.38 13.01 1.78
CA THR A 111 6.52 13.61 2.46
C THR A 111 7.63 12.61 2.80
N ARG A 112 7.32 11.31 2.77
CA ARG A 112 8.24 10.23 3.15
C ARG A 112 8.56 9.33 1.96
N SER A 113 9.84 9.00 1.83
CA SER A 113 10.31 8.05 0.81
C SER A 113 11.48 7.23 1.32
N VAL A 114 11.61 6.02 0.80
CA VAL A 114 12.67 5.05 1.10
C VAL A 114 13.19 4.48 -0.21
N PHE A 115 14.50 4.53 -0.37
CA PHE A 115 15.23 3.96 -1.51
C PHE A 115 16.28 2.99 -0.97
N THR A 116 16.06 1.69 -1.18
CA THR A 116 16.86 0.63 -0.55
C THR A 116 18.07 0.20 -1.38
N GLY A 117 18.23 0.68 -2.61
CA GLY A 117 19.42 0.41 -3.43
C GLY A 117 19.63 -1.05 -3.81
N GLY A 118 18.54 -1.82 -3.92
CA GLY A 118 18.52 -3.22 -4.34
C GLY A 118 18.04 -4.16 -3.25
N GLU A 119 18.14 -3.72 -1.99
CA GLU A 119 17.72 -4.50 -0.82
C GLU A 119 16.20 -4.62 -0.70
N THR A 120 15.75 -5.57 0.10
CA THR A 120 14.32 -5.76 0.39
C THR A 120 13.71 -4.53 1.06
N VAL A 121 12.43 -4.25 0.77
CA VAL A 121 11.68 -3.16 1.43
C VAL A 121 11.13 -3.55 2.80
N VAL A 122 11.18 -4.85 3.13
CA VAL A 122 10.55 -5.43 4.33
C VAL A 122 10.98 -4.75 5.62
N ASP A 123 12.28 -4.63 5.87
CA ASP A 123 12.81 -4.04 7.11
C ASP A 123 12.36 -2.57 7.30
N TYR A 124 12.10 -1.89 6.19
CA TYR A 124 11.63 -0.51 6.20
C TYR A 124 10.12 -0.39 6.42
N LEU A 125 9.33 -1.43 6.15
CA LEU A 125 7.88 -1.42 6.42
C LEU A 125 7.62 -1.25 7.92
N GLU A 126 8.29 -2.05 8.74
CA GLU A 126 8.19 -1.96 10.20
C GLU A 126 8.73 -0.63 10.71
N ALA A 127 9.94 -0.23 10.28
CA ALA A 127 10.56 1.01 10.72
C ALA A 127 9.74 2.27 10.38
N PHE A 128 8.91 2.20 9.33
CA PHE A 128 8.05 3.30 8.90
C PHE A 128 6.63 3.23 9.48
N ASN A 129 6.31 2.20 10.27
CA ASN A 129 4.99 1.87 10.80
C ASN A 129 3.94 1.72 9.69
N VAL A 130 4.28 1.06 8.58
CA VAL A 130 3.34 0.85 7.47
C VAL A 130 2.24 -0.12 7.89
N ASP A 131 0.99 0.32 7.76
CA ASP A 131 -0.18 -0.52 8.03
C ASP A 131 -0.57 -1.36 6.80
N LEU A 132 -0.42 -0.79 5.61
CA LEU A 132 -0.77 -1.42 4.32
C LEU A 132 0.27 -1.09 3.25
N PHE A 133 0.83 -2.13 2.63
CA PHE A 133 1.73 -1.98 1.49
C PHE A 133 1.01 -2.23 0.15
N LEU A 134 1.15 -1.29 -0.78
CA LEU A 134 0.54 -1.32 -2.12
C LEU A 134 1.63 -1.57 -3.18
N THR A 135 1.46 -2.63 -3.96
CA THR A 135 2.43 -3.00 -4.99
C THR A 135 1.78 -3.58 -6.23
N THR A 136 2.42 -3.46 -7.39
CA THR A 136 2.06 -4.19 -8.62
C THR A 136 2.90 -5.46 -8.80
N SER A 137 3.92 -5.65 -7.96
CA SER A 137 4.86 -6.77 -7.98
C SER A 137 4.39 -7.89 -7.07
N ILE A 138 4.13 -9.07 -7.66
CA ILE A 138 3.74 -10.27 -6.91
C ILE A 138 4.90 -10.73 -6.01
N ASP A 139 6.15 -10.64 -6.49
CA ASP A 139 7.32 -11.03 -5.72
C ASP A 139 7.52 -10.16 -4.47
N ASP A 140 7.32 -8.84 -4.60
CA ASP A 140 7.40 -7.94 -3.45
C ASP A 140 6.23 -8.20 -2.48
N ALA A 141 5.02 -8.48 -2.99
CA ALA A 141 3.89 -8.84 -2.14
C ALA A 141 4.13 -10.13 -1.35
N GLN A 142 4.67 -11.17 -2.01
CA GLN A 142 4.97 -12.44 -1.36
C GLN A 142 6.00 -12.26 -0.23
N ARG A 143 7.06 -11.48 -0.46
CA ARG A 143 8.08 -11.20 0.57
C ARG A 143 7.51 -10.54 1.81
N VAL A 144 6.55 -9.61 1.64
CA VAL A 144 5.88 -8.93 2.77
C VAL A 144 4.94 -9.87 3.52
N ILE A 145 4.25 -10.75 2.80
CA ILE A 145 3.42 -11.81 3.41
C ILE A 145 4.29 -12.76 4.23
N ASP A 146 5.39 -13.25 3.65
CA ASP A 146 6.29 -14.20 4.29
C ASP A 146 6.97 -13.62 5.53
N SER A 147 7.20 -12.30 5.55
CA SER A 147 7.80 -11.61 6.70
C SER A 147 6.78 -11.24 7.78
N ASN A 148 5.48 -11.35 7.49
CA ASN A 148 4.38 -10.92 8.38
C ASN A 148 4.53 -9.46 8.87
N ALA A 149 5.10 -8.59 8.03
CA ALA A 149 5.44 -7.22 8.42
C ALA A 149 4.22 -6.28 8.44
N CYS A 150 3.34 -6.38 7.45
CA CYS A 150 2.10 -5.61 7.37
C CYS A 150 1.11 -6.26 6.39
N ALA A 151 -0.11 -5.72 6.30
CA ALA A 151 -1.05 -6.11 5.25
C ALA A 151 -0.51 -5.69 3.87
N VAL A 152 -0.78 -6.47 2.83
CA VAL A 152 -0.34 -6.16 1.46
C VAL A 152 -1.51 -6.19 0.48
N ALA A 153 -1.51 -5.31 -0.51
CA ALA A 153 -2.47 -5.35 -1.60
C ALA A 153 -1.77 -5.25 -2.95
N ILE A 154 -2.07 -6.22 -3.81
CA ILE A 154 -1.60 -6.22 -5.20
C ILE A 154 -2.57 -5.39 -6.03
N LEU A 155 -2.06 -4.30 -6.61
CA LEU A 155 -2.81 -3.39 -7.45
C LEU A 155 -2.87 -3.94 -8.88
N LYS A 156 -4.08 -3.97 -9.44
CA LYS A 156 -4.36 -4.36 -10.82
C LYS A 156 -4.86 -3.17 -11.59
N GLU A 157 -4.57 -3.15 -12.89
CA GLU A 157 -5.04 -2.09 -13.77
C GLU A 157 -6.56 -1.90 -13.63
N PRO A 158 -7.03 -0.64 -13.55
CA PRO A 158 -8.45 -0.38 -13.51
C PRO A 158 -9.12 -0.91 -14.78
N PRO A 159 -10.39 -1.35 -14.70
CA PRO A 159 -11.13 -1.78 -15.87
C PRO A 159 -11.13 -0.67 -16.93
N LYS A 160 -11.00 -1.05 -18.21
CA LYS A 160 -10.91 -0.13 -19.36
C LYS A 160 -12.16 0.73 -19.57
N GLU A 161 -13.24 0.43 -18.87
CA GLU A 161 -14.48 1.19 -18.93
C GLU A 161 -14.34 2.50 -18.16
N SER A 162 -14.69 3.61 -18.81
CA SER A 162 -14.60 4.96 -18.27
C SER A 162 -15.69 5.23 -17.23
N ILE A 163 -15.64 4.53 -16.10
CA ILE A 163 -16.48 4.85 -14.95
C ILE A 163 -15.88 6.09 -14.30
N LYS A 164 -16.61 7.21 -14.34
CA LYS A 164 -16.22 8.42 -13.59
C LYS A 164 -16.42 8.13 -12.10
N TYR A 165 -15.33 7.90 -11.39
CA TYR A 165 -15.34 7.77 -9.95
C TYR A 165 -15.43 9.16 -9.30
N PRO A 166 -16.32 9.38 -8.33
CA PRO A 166 -16.32 10.63 -7.57
C PRO A 166 -15.02 10.74 -6.78
N GLN A 167 -14.28 11.84 -6.99
CA GLN A 167 -12.95 12.05 -6.41
C GLN A 167 -12.97 12.42 -4.91
N ASP A 168 -14.17 12.65 -4.36
CA ASP A 168 -14.37 13.06 -2.97
C ASP A 168 -14.65 11.90 -2.01
N GLN A 169 -14.77 10.67 -2.52
CA GLN A 169 -15.04 9.48 -1.71
C GLN A 169 -14.03 8.36 -2.02
N VAL A 170 -13.63 7.64 -0.97
CA VAL A 170 -12.93 6.35 -1.10
C VAL A 170 -13.92 5.27 -0.67
N ARG A 171 -14.10 4.25 -1.53
CA ARG A 171 -14.95 3.09 -1.23
C ARG A 171 -14.07 1.88 -1.05
N ILE A 172 -14.08 1.33 0.16
CA ILE A 172 -13.36 0.10 0.49
C ILE A 172 -14.41 -0.96 0.82
N ALA A 173 -14.30 -2.11 0.17
CA ALA A 173 -15.10 -3.29 0.47
C ALA A 173 -14.18 -4.33 1.10
N PHE A 174 -14.62 -4.92 2.21
CA PHE A 174 -13.92 -5.98 2.90
C PHE A 174 -14.78 -7.23 2.81
N ASP A 175 -14.17 -8.34 2.41
CA ASP A 175 -14.73 -9.65 2.73
C ASP A 175 -14.61 -9.84 4.26
N GLY A 176 -15.58 -10.44 4.92
CA GLY A 176 -15.57 -10.49 6.40
C GLY A 176 -14.48 -11.43 6.93
N ASP A 177 -14.54 -12.67 6.47
CA ASP A 177 -13.72 -13.77 6.95
C ASP A 177 -12.29 -13.69 6.36
N ALA A 178 -11.28 -14.01 7.18
CA ALA A 178 -9.84 -13.99 6.82
C ALA A 178 -9.26 -12.61 6.39
N VAL A 179 -10.06 -11.53 6.42
CA VAL A 179 -9.63 -10.16 6.09
C VAL A 179 -9.79 -9.24 7.30
N LEU A 180 -10.96 -9.25 7.94
CA LEU A 180 -11.24 -8.45 9.14
C LEU A 180 -11.08 -9.25 10.43
N PHE A 181 -11.31 -10.56 10.33
CA PHE A 181 -11.24 -11.50 11.43
C PHE A 181 -10.29 -12.63 11.07
N ASP A 182 -9.61 -13.17 12.07
CA ASP A 182 -8.68 -14.28 11.95
C ASP A 182 -9.33 -15.54 11.33
N GLU A 183 -8.53 -16.33 10.61
CA GLU A 183 -8.97 -17.51 9.84
C GLU A 183 -9.39 -18.72 10.72
N SER A 184 -9.24 -18.62 12.04
CA SER A 184 -9.59 -19.70 12.98
C SER A 184 -11.03 -20.22 12.84
N SER A 185 -11.98 -19.36 12.46
CA SER A 185 -13.37 -19.75 12.21
C SER A 185 -13.53 -20.55 10.90
N GLU A 186 -12.78 -20.20 9.85
CA GLU A 186 -12.80 -20.90 8.55
C GLU A 186 -12.12 -22.27 8.63
N ILE A 187 -11.04 -22.40 9.41
CA ILE A 187 -10.38 -23.68 9.69
C ILE A 187 -11.38 -24.66 10.33
N VAL A 188 -12.18 -24.21 11.30
CA VAL A 188 -13.19 -25.07 11.97
C VAL A 188 -14.27 -25.51 10.99
N TYR A 189 -14.74 -24.60 10.13
CA TYR A 189 -15.70 -24.93 9.09
C TYR A 189 -15.16 -25.99 8.11
N LYS A 190 -13.95 -25.77 7.56
CA LYS A 190 -13.31 -26.68 6.61
C LYS A 190 -12.96 -28.04 7.21
N THR A 191 -12.60 -28.09 8.50
CA THR A 191 -12.12 -29.32 9.16
C THR A 191 -13.22 -30.12 9.85
N LYS A 192 -14.25 -29.45 10.40
CA LYS A 192 -15.26 -30.07 11.28
C LYS A 192 -16.71 -29.87 10.82
N GLY A 193 -16.92 -29.19 9.69
CA GLY A 193 -18.23 -28.98 9.08
C GLY A 193 -19.11 -27.95 9.81
N ILE A 194 -20.23 -27.61 9.16
CA ILE A 194 -21.08 -26.46 9.53
C ILE A 194 -21.71 -26.55 10.93
N ASN A 195 -22.03 -27.76 11.40
CA ASN A 195 -22.63 -27.95 12.73
C ASN A 195 -21.64 -27.62 13.86
N SER A 196 -20.36 -27.99 13.68
CA SER A 196 -19.30 -27.69 14.64
C SER A 196 -18.94 -26.20 14.62
N PHE A 197 -19.00 -25.58 13.44
CA PHE A 197 -18.84 -24.13 13.28
C PHE A 197 -19.92 -23.37 14.06
N HIS A 198 -21.22 -23.68 13.85
CA HIS A 198 -22.30 -23.02 14.58
C HIS A 198 -22.24 -23.22 16.09
N ALA A 199 -21.85 -24.41 16.56
CA ALA A 199 -21.67 -24.67 17.98
C ALA A 199 -20.53 -23.84 18.59
N GLN A 200 -19.44 -23.64 17.84
CA GLN A 200 -18.31 -22.85 18.26
C GLN A 200 -18.59 -21.34 18.23
N GLU A 201 -19.27 -20.84 17.19
CA GLU A 201 -19.76 -19.46 17.11
C GLU A 201 -20.73 -19.14 18.27
N ASN A 202 -21.70 -20.00 18.54
CA ASN A 202 -22.63 -19.80 19.67
C ASN A 202 -21.90 -19.82 21.02
N ALA A 203 -20.91 -20.70 21.20
CA ALA A 203 -20.15 -20.80 22.43
C ALA A 203 -19.24 -19.58 22.65
N LYS A 204 -18.76 -18.96 21.56
CA LYS A 204 -17.84 -17.82 21.58
C LYS A 204 -18.48 -16.48 21.21
N GLN A 205 -19.81 -16.37 21.19
CA GLN A 205 -20.51 -15.16 20.71
C GLN A 205 -20.13 -13.85 21.43
N ASN A 206 -19.60 -13.95 22.65
CA ASN A 206 -19.18 -12.80 23.47
C ASN A 206 -17.64 -12.63 23.51
N GLU A 207 -16.90 -13.50 22.84
CA GLU A 207 -15.45 -13.36 22.67
C GLU A 207 -15.19 -12.58 21.38
N PRO A 208 -14.49 -11.43 21.42
CA PRO A 208 -14.09 -10.73 20.21
C PRO A 208 -13.25 -11.65 19.33
N LEU A 209 -13.59 -11.74 18.04
CA LEU A 209 -12.76 -12.43 17.06
C LEU A 209 -11.36 -11.80 17.02
N ALA A 210 -10.34 -12.64 16.90
CA ALA A 210 -8.99 -12.15 16.72
C ALA A 210 -8.90 -11.31 15.44
N GLU A 211 -8.13 -10.23 15.50
CA GLU A 211 -8.06 -9.24 14.44
C GLU A 211 -7.37 -9.81 13.20
N GLY A 212 -8.05 -9.74 12.06
CA GLY A 212 -7.46 -10.05 10.78
C GLY A 212 -6.49 -8.95 10.31
N PRO A 213 -5.70 -9.22 9.26
CA PRO A 213 -4.63 -8.31 8.79
C PRO A 213 -5.13 -6.91 8.42
N TYR A 214 -6.42 -6.74 8.07
CA TYR A 214 -7.01 -5.45 7.72
C TYR A 214 -7.91 -4.85 8.82
N ALA A 215 -7.98 -5.47 10.00
CA ALA A 215 -8.76 -4.94 11.12
C ALA A 215 -8.26 -3.56 11.58
N MET A 216 -6.94 -3.36 11.59
CA MET A 216 -6.34 -2.07 11.97
C MET A 216 -6.67 -0.96 10.94
N LEU A 217 -6.72 -1.32 9.65
CA LEU A 217 -7.19 -0.44 8.59
C LEU A 217 -8.66 -0.03 8.83
N LEU A 218 -9.54 -0.96 9.21
CA LEU A 218 -10.92 -0.64 9.56
C LEU A 218 -11.02 0.24 10.80
N LYS A 219 -10.30 -0.07 11.86
CA LYS A 219 -10.34 0.71 13.11
C LYS A 219 -9.88 2.15 12.87
N LYS A 220 -8.75 2.35 12.19
CA LYS A 220 -8.27 3.69 11.84
C LYS A 220 -9.25 4.43 10.91
N ASN A 221 -9.87 3.74 9.95
CA ASN A 221 -10.91 4.32 9.09
C ASN A 221 -12.24 4.60 9.82
N SER A 222 -12.57 3.87 10.89
CA SER A 222 -13.80 4.06 11.67
C SER A 222 -13.80 5.36 12.48
N GLU A 223 -12.62 5.85 12.88
CA GLU A 223 -12.49 7.18 13.50
C GLU A 223 -12.66 8.32 12.47
N ILE A 224 -12.39 8.03 11.20
CA ILE A 224 -12.46 8.97 10.07
C ILE A 224 -13.87 9.05 9.48
N THR A 225 -14.67 7.99 9.60
CA THR A 225 -16.03 7.91 9.03
C THR A 225 -17.11 8.23 10.07
N ARG A 226 -17.97 9.21 9.75
CA ARG A 226 -19.32 9.29 10.35
C ARG A 226 -20.01 7.92 10.21
N PRO A 227 -20.86 7.53 11.19
CA PRO A 227 -21.03 6.17 11.66
C PRO A 227 -21.18 5.15 10.54
N ILE A 228 -20.35 4.10 10.61
CA ILE A 228 -20.44 2.89 9.81
C ILE A 228 -21.88 2.38 9.91
N THR A 229 -22.65 2.57 8.85
CA THR A 229 -23.92 1.88 8.67
C THR A 229 -23.61 0.55 8.00
N CYS A 230 -23.19 -0.43 8.81
CA CYS A 230 -23.28 -1.82 8.40
C CYS A 230 -24.75 -2.12 8.15
N LYS A 231 -25.16 -2.13 6.89
CA LYS A 231 -26.43 -2.75 6.49
C LYS A 231 -26.14 -4.22 6.27
N SER A 232 -26.78 -5.06 7.10
CA SER A 232 -27.00 -6.48 6.86
C SER A 232 -27.68 -6.71 5.52
#